data_AF-A0A2E7CUL9-F1
#
_entry.id   AF-A0A2E7CUL9-F1
#
_cell.length_a   1.000
_cell.length_b   1.000
_cell.length_c   1.000
_cell.angle_alpha   90.00
_cell.angle_beta   90.00
_cell.angle_gamma   90.00
#
_symmetry.space_group_name_H-M   'P 1'
#
loop_
_entity.id
_entity.type
_entity.pdbx_description
1 polymer ?
#
loop_
_entity_poly.entity_id
_entity_poly.type
_entity_poly.pdbx_seq_one_letter_code
_entity_poly.pdbx_strand_id
1 'polypeptide(L)'
;MNRKLIILSISVFIGVNTWAWNDPTKSINTANKPNNTFVLKAANCSPATGKKILEFNNVSALIETGGSMWQDRSKSDAAYEVPKGSGEAVIYAGALWMGGMDVNNQLKIAALRFRQGNDFWTGPLSTVPGTGNLNIGTLDYGPAEIEPDDCIKYDEFYITTRAEVEMFNSWYECTQDPDCDPNVDFPNYDIPSSILTWPAHGDLGKFHDFNLAPFYDRPGGASPGVYNPADGDYPWYDLNNEIDCRTNRKVTLYGDYN
;
A
#
# COMPACT_ATOMS: atom_id res chain seq x y z
N MET A 1 -7.29 70.86 48.85
CA MET A 1 -7.42 69.41 48.63
C MET A 1 -7.77 69.19 47.15
N ASN A 2 -6.81 68.69 46.37
CA ASN A 2 -6.91 68.58 44.91
C ASN A 2 -7.83 67.42 44.50
N ARG A 3 -8.87 67.70 43.71
CA ARG A 3 -9.70 66.66 43.08
C ARG A 3 -9.08 66.26 41.74
N LYS A 4 -8.55 65.04 41.66
CA LYS A 4 -8.12 64.43 40.39
C LYS A 4 -9.32 63.75 39.74
N LEU A 5 -9.58 64.08 38.47
CA LEU A 5 -10.56 63.41 37.61
C LEU A 5 -9.85 62.21 36.96
N ILE A 6 -10.35 61.00 37.18
CA ILE A 6 -9.87 59.77 36.51
C ILE A 6 -10.88 59.43 35.43
N ILE A 7 -10.47 59.48 34.17
CA ILE A 7 -11.29 59.06 33.02
C ILE A 7 -10.91 57.61 32.71
N LEU A 8 -11.86 56.70 32.88
CA LEU A 8 -11.72 55.29 32.51
C LEU A 8 -12.23 55.11 31.07
N SER A 9 -11.32 54.85 30.12
CA SER A 9 -11.68 54.53 28.74
C SER A 9 -11.99 53.05 28.60
N ILE A 10 -13.24 52.70 28.25
CA ILE A 10 -13.66 51.34 27.93
C ILE A 10 -13.43 51.12 26.43
N SER A 11 -12.47 50.28 26.08
CA SER A 11 -12.23 49.82 24.71
C SER A 11 -13.14 48.64 24.39
N VAL A 12 -14.11 48.84 23.49
CA VAL A 12 -15.00 47.77 23.02
C VAL A 12 -14.30 47.00 21.89
N PHE A 13 -13.88 45.76 22.17
CA PHE A 13 -13.45 44.82 21.14
C PHE A 13 -14.67 44.23 20.43
N ILE A 14 -14.88 44.61 19.17
CA ILE A 14 -15.92 44.02 18.33
C ILE A 14 -15.35 42.73 17.71
N GLY A 15 -15.67 41.59 18.31
CA GLY A 15 -15.41 40.28 17.72
C GLY A 15 -16.39 40.01 16.58
N VAL A 16 -15.90 39.96 15.35
CA VAL A 16 -16.68 39.45 14.21
C VAL A 16 -16.78 37.94 14.33
N ASN A 17 -17.96 37.44 14.72
CA ASN A 17 -18.27 36.02 14.61
C ASN A 17 -18.78 35.77 13.18
N THR A 18 -18.05 34.98 12.39
CA THR A 18 -18.55 34.48 11.11
C THR A 18 -19.40 33.25 11.37
N TRP A 19 -20.70 33.37 11.17
CA TRP A 19 -21.64 32.25 11.27
C TRP A 19 -21.89 31.75 9.86
N ALA A 20 -21.40 30.55 9.54
CA ALA A 20 -21.76 29.88 8.30
C ALA A 20 -23.22 29.41 8.42
N TRP A 21 -24.07 29.86 7.51
CA TRP A 21 -25.46 29.41 7.43
C TRP A 21 -25.48 27.98 6.91
N ASN A 22 -25.82 27.03 7.79
CA ASN A 22 -26.18 25.66 7.39
C ASN A 22 -27.69 25.64 7.18
N ASP A 23 -28.12 25.41 5.94
CA ASP A 23 -29.53 25.24 5.60
C ASP A 23 -30.01 23.85 6.06
N PRO A 24 -30.81 23.74 7.14
CA PRO A 24 -31.27 22.44 7.63
C PRO A 24 -32.22 21.78 6.63
N THR A 25 -32.83 22.55 5.72
CA THR A 25 -33.75 22.01 4.70
C THR A 25 -33.02 21.28 3.58
N LYS A 26 -31.71 21.53 3.39
CA LYS A 26 -30.84 20.70 2.54
C LYS A 26 -30.26 19.48 3.27
N SER A 27 -30.28 19.48 4.61
CA SER A 27 -29.80 18.37 5.44
C SER A 27 -30.91 17.40 5.87
N ILE A 28 -32.18 17.70 5.58
CA ILE A 28 -33.31 16.82 5.90
C ILE A 28 -33.88 16.29 4.59
N ASN A 29 -33.19 15.31 4.03
CA ASN A 29 -33.89 14.23 3.35
C ASN A 29 -34.13 13.14 4.39
N THR A 30 -35.26 13.20 5.09
CA THR A 30 -35.93 12.02 5.68
C THR A 30 -36.54 11.15 4.58
N ALA A 31 -35.82 10.94 3.49
CA ALA A 31 -36.00 9.73 2.73
C ALA A 31 -35.51 8.63 3.66
N ASN A 32 -36.34 7.63 3.93
CA ASN A 32 -35.88 6.36 4.47
C ASN A 32 -34.56 6.06 3.77
N LYS A 33 -33.43 6.11 4.48
CA LYS A 33 -32.17 5.60 3.93
C LYS A 33 -32.56 4.22 3.45
N PRO A 34 -32.49 3.92 2.14
CA PRO A 34 -32.71 2.55 1.73
C PRO A 34 -31.75 1.75 2.61
N ASN A 35 -32.30 0.78 3.35
CA ASN A 35 -31.49 -0.28 3.89
C ASN A 35 -30.98 -1.03 2.66
N ASN A 36 -30.01 -0.43 1.97
CA ASN A 36 -29.12 -1.15 1.12
C ASN A 36 -28.42 -2.05 2.10
N THR A 37 -28.94 -3.26 2.25
CA THR A 37 -28.12 -4.41 2.56
C THR A 37 -26.99 -4.33 1.55
N PHE A 38 -25.87 -3.74 1.98
CA PHE A 38 -24.63 -3.84 1.24
C PHE A 38 -24.41 -5.34 1.14
N VAL A 39 -24.73 -5.88 -0.04
CA VAL A 39 -24.32 -7.23 -0.37
C VAL A 39 -22.81 -7.15 -0.34
N LEU A 40 -22.20 -7.78 0.66
CA LEU A 40 -20.76 -7.97 0.70
C LEU A 40 -20.41 -8.73 -0.57
N LYS A 41 -20.00 -8.00 -1.61
CA LYS A 41 -19.45 -8.54 -2.85
C LYS A 41 -18.02 -8.93 -2.57
N ALA A 42 -17.88 -9.98 -1.77
CA ALA A 42 -16.62 -10.39 -1.19
C ALA A 42 -16.17 -11.78 -1.68
N ALA A 43 -16.83 -12.37 -2.69
CA ALA A 43 -16.56 -13.76 -3.13
C ALA A 43 -16.39 -14.77 -1.96
N ASN A 44 -17.12 -14.58 -0.85
CA ASN A 44 -16.98 -15.31 0.42
C ASN A 44 -15.63 -15.20 1.16
N CYS A 45 -14.77 -14.26 0.77
CA CYS A 45 -13.57 -13.91 1.51
C CYS A 45 -13.88 -13.32 2.89
N SER A 46 -13.14 -13.78 3.90
CA SER A 46 -13.12 -13.16 5.21
C SER A 46 -12.58 -11.73 5.13
N PRO A 47 -13.06 -10.80 5.98
CA PRO A 47 -12.44 -9.48 6.08
C PRO A 47 -10.95 -9.59 6.39
N ALA A 48 -10.14 -8.78 5.71
CA ALA A 48 -8.69 -8.76 5.90
C ALA A 48 -8.32 -8.33 7.33
N THR A 49 -7.34 -9.01 7.92
CA THR A 49 -6.91 -8.85 9.31
C THR A 49 -5.43 -8.53 9.46
N GLY A 50 -4.66 -8.67 8.38
CA GLY A 50 -3.25 -8.34 8.33
C GLY A 50 -2.99 -6.89 8.78
N LYS A 51 -2.06 -6.74 9.71
CA LYS A 51 -1.62 -5.45 10.25
C LYS A 51 -0.12 -5.43 10.45
N LYS A 52 0.51 -4.29 10.19
CA LYS A 52 1.95 -4.09 10.38
C LYS A 52 2.23 -2.69 10.87
N ILE A 53 3.23 -2.55 11.74
CA ILE A 53 3.81 -1.26 12.08
C ILE A 53 5.08 -1.11 11.25
N LEU A 54 5.10 -0.11 10.38
CA LEU A 54 6.29 0.30 9.63
C LEU A 54 7.12 1.20 10.53
N GLU A 55 8.36 0.81 10.81
CA GLU A 55 9.25 1.53 11.70
C GLU A 55 10.56 1.89 11.00
N PHE A 56 10.61 3.06 10.38
CA PHE A 56 11.79 3.51 9.63
C PHE A 56 11.98 5.02 9.76
N ASN A 57 13.22 5.51 9.70
CA ASN A 57 13.55 6.95 9.80
C ASN A 57 12.87 7.70 10.96
N ASN A 58 12.78 7.05 12.14
CA ASN A 58 12.14 7.60 13.33
C ASN A 58 10.62 7.88 13.17
N VAL A 59 9.97 7.15 12.27
CA VAL A 59 8.51 7.11 12.10
C VAL A 59 8.01 5.74 12.58
N SER A 60 6.84 5.71 13.22
CA SER A 60 6.06 4.49 13.45
C SER A 60 4.68 4.65 12.83
N ALA A 61 4.35 3.81 11.86
CA ALA A 61 3.10 3.92 11.10
C ALA A 61 2.39 2.56 11.03
N LEU A 62 1.19 2.49 11.62
CA LEU A 62 0.32 1.33 11.46
C LEU A 62 -0.29 1.30 10.04
N ILE A 63 -0.24 0.14 9.40
CA ILE A 63 -0.94 -0.16 8.14
C ILE A 63 -1.71 -1.47 8.28
N GLU A 64 -2.81 -1.60 7.54
CA GLU A 64 -3.62 -2.80 7.49
C GLU A 64 -3.91 -3.21 6.04
N THR A 65 -3.93 -4.50 5.78
CA THR A 65 -4.13 -5.08 4.44
C THR A 65 -5.50 -4.77 3.84
N GLY A 66 -6.52 -4.53 4.68
CA GLY A 66 -7.85 -4.06 4.23
C GLY A 66 -7.94 -2.55 3.96
N GLY A 67 -6.81 -1.89 3.67
CA GLY A 67 -6.77 -0.54 3.11
C GLY A 67 -6.87 0.62 4.10
N SER A 68 -6.97 0.36 5.42
CA SER A 68 -6.86 1.41 6.44
C SER A 68 -5.43 1.60 6.92
N MET A 69 -5.06 2.83 7.21
CA MET A 69 -3.74 3.22 7.66
C MET A 69 -3.84 4.19 8.84
N TRP A 70 -2.81 4.21 9.67
CA TRP A 70 -2.50 5.27 10.64
C TRP A 70 -3.49 5.44 11.80
N GLN A 71 -4.40 4.48 12.00
CA GLN A 71 -5.40 4.54 13.08
C GLN A 71 -5.42 3.24 13.88
N ASP A 72 -5.18 3.31 15.20
CA ASP A 72 -5.50 2.21 16.11
C ASP A 72 -7.01 2.21 16.36
N ARG A 73 -7.72 1.42 15.57
CA ARG A 73 -9.19 1.32 15.60
C ARG A 73 -9.72 0.79 16.93
N SER A 74 -8.92 0.03 17.68
CA SER A 74 -9.34 -0.54 18.96
C SER A 74 -9.41 0.53 20.05
N LYS A 75 -8.55 1.54 19.97
CA LYS A 75 -8.49 2.68 20.90
C LYS A 75 -9.13 3.95 20.35
N SER A 76 -9.43 3.97 19.06
CA SER A 76 -9.81 5.19 18.32
C SER A 76 -8.72 6.27 18.32
N ASP A 77 -7.46 5.84 18.37
CA ASP A 77 -6.28 6.72 18.45
C ASP A 77 -5.52 6.78 17.12
N ALA A 78 -4.74 7.84 16.95
CA ALA A 78 -3.79 7.97 15.86
C ALA A 78 -2.60 7.01 16.04
N ALA A 79 -2.10 6.47 14.94
CA ALA A 79 -1.00 5.49 14.89
C ALA A 79 0.02 5.82 13.79
N TYR A 80 0.16 7.10 13.46
CA TYR A 80 1.28 7.64 12.67
C TYR A 80 2.08 8.61 13.53
N GLU A 81 3.14 8.09 14.13
CA GLU A 81 3.91 8.74 15.18
C GLU A 81 5.26 9.22 14.65
N VAL A 82 5.58 10.49 14.91
CA VAL A 82 6.86 11.11 14.52
C VAL A 82 7.25 12.16 15.55
N PRO A 83 8.40 12.04 16.25
CA PRO A 83 9.30 10.89 16.32
C PRO A 83 8.65 9.62 16.91
N LYS A 84 9.09 8.44 16.47
CA LYS A 84 8.70 7.16 17.08
C LYS A 84 9.03 7.15 18.57
N GLY A 85 8.08 6.77 19.41
CA GLY A 85 8.21 6.73 20.88
C GLY A 85 8.03 8.08 21.58
N SER A 86 7.63 9.15 20.88
CA SER A 86 7.32 10.46 21.47
C SER A 86 5.92 10.56 22.06
N GLY A 87 4.98 9.72 21.61
CA GLY A 87 3.54 9.86 21.85
C GLY A 87 2.86 10.88 20.93
N GLU A 88 3.61 11.60 20.09
CA GLU A 88 3.07 12.62 19.20
C GLU A 88 2.72 12.03 17.83
N ALA A 89 1.43 12.11 17.47
CA ALA A 89 0.94 11.63 16.18
C ALA A 89 0.54 12.79 15.27
N VAL A 90 1.08 12.79 14.04
CA VAL A 90 0.88 13.90 13.08
C VAL A 90 -0.25 13.63 12.08
N ILE A 91 -0.69 12.37 11.95
CA ILE A 91 -1.82 11.99 11.10
C ILE A 91 -2.72 11.03 11.88
N TYR A 92 -4.03 11.32 11.89
CA TYR A 92 -5.01 10.52 12.65
C TYR A 92 -5.45 9.23 11.94
N ALA A 93 -5.65 9.28 10.62
CA ALA A 93 -6.09 8.14 9.83
C ALA A 93 -5.81 8.37 8.34
N GLY A 94 -5.62 7.28 7.61
CA GLY A 94 -5.55 7.23 6.15
C GLY A 94 -6.33 6.03 5.63
N ALA A 95 -6.74 6.08 4.36
CA ALA A 95 -7.33 4.93 3.68
C ALA A 95 -7.07 5.00 2.18
N LEU A 96 -6.96 3.83 1.54
CA LEU A 96 -6.92 3.71 0.08
C LEU A 96 -8.32 3.93 -0.48
N TRP A 97 -8.45 4.83 -1.45
CA TRP A 97 -9.70 5.05 -2.19
C TRP A 97 -9.44 4.78 -3.67
N MET A 98 -10.29 3.97 -4.28
CA MET A 98 -10.19 3.61 -5.69
C MET A 98 -11.57 3.65 -6.33
N GLY A 99 -11.64 4.09 -7.58
CA GLY A 99 -12.88 4.12 -8.33
C GLY A 99 -12.66 3.89 -9.81
N GLY A 100 -13.69 3.39 -10.47
CA GLY A 100 -13.67 3.08 -11.89
C GLY A 100 -15.09 2.94 -12.44
N MET A 101 -15.18 2.82 -13.76
CA MET A 101 -16.45 2.58 -14.44
C MET A 101 -16.49 1.12 -14.88
N ASP A 102 -17.63 0.44 -14.70
CA ASP A 102 -17.83 -0.87 -15.31
C ASP A 102 -18.15 -0.76 -16.82
N VAL A 103 -18.30 -1.90 -17.48
CA VAL A 103 -18.64 -2.00 -18.92
C VAL A 103 -19.95 -1.30 -19.30
N ASN A 104 -20.80 -0.98 -18.33
CA ASN A 104 -22.07 -0.28 -18.53
C ASN A 104 -21.98 1.22 -18.19
N ASN A 105 -20.77 1.76 -18.02
CA ASN A 105 -20.52 3.13 -17.55
C ASN A 105 -21.16 3.42 -16.18
N GLN A 106 -21.19 2.44 -15.27
CA GLN A 106 -21.58 2.69 -13.89
C GLN A 106 -20.36 2.88 -13.01
N LEU A 107 -20.37 3.95 -12.21
CA LEU A 107 -19.33 4.20 -11.22
C LEU A 107 -19.33 3.10 -10.15
N LYS A 108 -18.17 2.48 -9.94
CA LYS A 108 -17.83 1.64 -8.80
C LYS A 108 -16.76 2.35 -7.98
N ILE A 109 -16.89 2.32 -6.67
CA ILE A 109 -15.96 2.99 -5.76
C ILE A 109 -15.75 2.14 -4.51
N ALA A 110 -14.49 2.02 -4.11
CA ALA A 110 -14.03 1.58 -2.80
C ALA A 110 -13.48 2.82 -2.09
N ALA A 111 -14.17 3.30 -1.06
CA ALA A 111 -13.87 4.57 -0.39
C ALA A 111 -14.13 4.44 1.11
N LEU A 112 -13.43 3.50 1.72
CA LEU A 112 -13.49 3.19 3.13
C LEU A 112 -13.15 4.44 3.95
N ARG A 113 -14.01 4.78 4.92
CA ARG A 113 -13.78 5.89 5.85
C ARG A 113 -13.64 5.35 7.28
N PHE A 114 -12.48 5.51 7.91
CA PHE A 114 -12.20 5.04 9.29
C PHE A 114 -12.57 3.56 9.53
N ARG A 115 -12.35 2.70 8.52
CA ARG A 115 -12.77 1.29 8.53
C ARG A 115 -14.26 1.06 8.87
N GLN A 116 -15.12 2.01 8.51
CA GLN A 116 -16.57 1.82 8.54
C GLN A 116 -17.00 1.05 7.29
N GLY A 117 -17.14 -0.28 7.44
CA GLY A 117 -17.42 -1.19 6.34
C GLY A 117 -16.18 -1.98 5.91
N ASN A 118 -16.31 -2.74 4.82
CA ASN A 118 -15.20 -3.45 4.21
C ASN A 118 -15.28 -3.28 2.70
N ASP A 119 -14.31 -2.58 2.13
CA ASP A 119 -14.23 -2.30 0.69
C ASP A 119 -13.06 -3.04 0.03
N PHE A 120 -12.13 -3.57 0.82
CA PHE A 120 -10.90 -4.23 0.35
C PHE A 120 -10.80 -5.66 0.89
N TRP A 121 -10.39 -6.55 -0.01
CA TRP A 121 -9.96 -7.91 0.26
C TRP A 121 -8.62 -8.12 -0.40
N THR A 122 -7.81 -8.95 0.21
CA THR A 122 -6.45 -9.26 -0.21
C THR A 122 -6.46 -10.27 -1.35
N GLY A 123 -5.40 -10.26 -2.14
CA GLY A 123 -5.16 -11.23 -3.20
C GLY A 123 -5.47 -10.73 -4.61
N PRO A 124 -4.91 -11.42 -5.62
CA PRO A 124 -5.09 -11.08 -7.02
C PRO A 124 -6.50 -11.45 -7.49
N LEU A 125 -7.00 -10.69 -8.46
CA LEU A 125 -8.27 -10.96 -9.12
C LEU A 125 -8.02 -11.66 -10.46
N SER A 126 -8.96 -12.51 -10.87
CA SER A 126 -8.90 -13.19 -12.16
C SER A 126 -9.05 -12.20 -13.33
N THR A 127 -8.24 -12.42 -14.36
CA THR A 127 -8.21 -11.65 -15.59
C THR A 127 -8.50 -12.56 -16.79
N VAL A 128 -8.59 -11.98 -17.99
CA VAL A 128 -8.60 -12.73 -19.24
C VAL A 128 -7.31 -12.42 -19.98
N PRO A 129 -6.41 -13.40 -20.19
CA PRO A 129 -5.14 -13.18 -20.87
C PRO A 129 -5.29 -12.50 -22.23
N GLY A 130 -4.50 -11.47 -22.48
CA GLY A 130 -4.46 -10.73 -23.75
C GLY A 130 -5.57 -9.70 -23.95
N THR A 131 -6.32 -9.35 -22.91
CA THR A 131 -7.30 -8.24 -22.96
C THR A 131 -6.65 -6.87 -22.77
N GLY A 132 -5.47 -6.84 -22.15
CA GLY A 132 -4.66 -5.66 -21.94
C GLY A 132 -3.94 -5.20 -23.21
N ASN A 133 -3.42 -3.99 -23.13
CA ASN A 133 -2.51 -3.43 -24.12
C ASN A 133 -1.47 -2.57 -23.41
N LEU A 134 -0.30 -3.17 -23.17
CA LEU A 134 0.82 -2.53 -22.48
C LEU A 134 1.31 -1.26 -23.21
N ASN A 135 1.16 -1.16 -24.52
CA ASN A 135 1.58 0.03 -25.29
C ASN A 135 0.75 1.28 -24.93
N ILE A 136 -0.45 1.10 -24.40
CA ILE A 136 -1.32 2.17 -23.90
C ILE A 136 -1.50 2.12 -22.38
N GLY A 137 -0.74 1.27 -21.68
CA GLY A 137 -0.74 1.17 -20.23
C GLY A 137 -1.94 0.42 -19.63
N THR A 138 -2.64 -0.41 -20.41
CA THR A 138 -3.75 -1.24 -19.92
C THR A 138 -3.25 -2.64 -19.62
N LEU A 139 -3.37 -3.11 -18.37
CA LEU A 139 -3.12 -4.50 -18.00
C LEU A 139 -4.28 -5.41 -18.41
N ASP A 140 -4.05 -6.72 -18.40
CA ASP A 140 -5.13 -7.69 -18.61
C ASP A 140 -6.21 -7.50 -17.54
N TYR A 141 -7.47 -7.55 -17.97
CA TYR A 141 -8.64 -7.37 -17.13
C TYR A 141 -9.65 -8.49 -17.38
N GLY A 142 -10.63 -8.65 -16.51
CA GLY A 142 -11.55 -9.78 -16.62
C GLY A 142 -12.71 -9.76 -15.64
N PRO A 143 -13.27 -10.95 -15.34
CA PRO A 143 -14.37 -11.11 -14.38
C PRO A 143 -14.07 -10.55 -12.99
N ALA A 144 -12.79 -10.39 -12.64
CA ALA A 144 -12.34 -9.88 -11.36
C ALA A 144 -12.85 -10.74 -10.18
N GLU A 145 -12.75 -12.05 -10.35
CA GLU A 145 -13.14 -13.05 -9.35
C GLU A 145 -11.95 -13.48 -8.50
N ILE A 146 -12.20 -13.99 -7.30
CA ILE A 146 -11.19 -14.48 -6.36
C ILE A 146 -11.77 -15.61 -5.51
N GLU A 147 -10.93 -16.54 -5.06
CA GLU A 147 -11.34 -17.60 -4.15
C GLU A 147 -11.04 -17.23 -2.69
N PRO A 148 -11.84 -17.71 -1.71
CA PRO A 148 -11.62 -17.43 -0.29
C PRO A 148 -10.21 -17.78 0.21
N ASP A 149 -9.61 -18.86 -0.29
CA ASP A 149 -8.28 -19.31 0.12
C ASP A 149 -7.18 -18.35 -0.36
N ASP A 150 -7.35 -17.69 -1.51
CA ASP A 150 -6.41 -16.68 -1.99
C ASP A 150 -6.47 -15.43 -1.09
N CYS A 151 -7.67 -15.00 -0.69
CA CYS A 151 -7.82 -13.91 0.25
C CYS A 151 -7.03 -14.13 1.54
N ILE A 152 -7.07 -15.34 2.10
CA ILE A 152 -6.30 -15.69 3.30
C ILE A 152 -4.80 -15.74 3.01
N LYS A 153 -4.41 -16.37 1.90
CA LYS A 153 -3.00 -16.51 1.50
C LYS A 153 -2.31 -15.16 1.36
N TYR A 154 -2.99 -14.18 0.75
CA TYR A 154 -2.44 -12.85 0.51
C TYR A 154 -2.74 -11.83 1.63
N ASP A 155 -3.33 -12.25 2.76
CA ASP A 155 -3.59 -11.37 3.93
C ASP A 155 -2.32 -11.13 4.76
N GLU A 156 -1.24 -10.72 4.09
CA GLU A 156 0.07 -10.46 4.68
C GLU A 156 0.79 -9.30 3.98
N PHE A 157 1.94 -8.90 4.55
CA PHE A 157 2.82 -7.90 3.94
C PHE A 157 4.12 -8.58 3.52
N TYR A 158 4.50 -8.41 2.25
CA TYR A 158 5.73 -8.95 1.68
C TYR A 158 6.84 -7.92 1.81
N ILE A 159 7.68 -8.12 2.81
CA ILE A 159 8.67 -7.15 3.25
C ILE A 159 10.05 -7.62 2.83
N THR A 160 10.78 -6.71 2.21
CA THR A 160 12.17 -6.82 1.85
C THR A 160 12.91 -5.54 2.24
N THR A 161 14.23 -5.61 2.30
CA THR A 161 15.08 -4.44 2.50
C THR A 161 15.99 -4.26 1.31
N ARG A 162 16.31 -3.00 0.96
CA ARG A 162 17.30 -2.74 -0.09
C ARG A 162 18.64 -3.39 0.24
N ALA A 163 19.06 -3.33 1.50
CA ALA A 163 20.33 -3.89 1.97
C ALA A 163 20.41 -5.41 1.82
N GLU A 164 19.34 -6.17 2.07
CA GLU A 164 19.36 -7.62 1.87
C GLU A 164 19.40 -7.99 0.38
N VAL A 165 18.76 -7.18 -0.47
CA VAL A 165 18.78 -7.36 -1.92
C VAL A 165 20.15 -7.01 -2.50
N GLU A 166 20.80 -5.95 -2.00
CA GLU A 166 22.19 -5.62 -2.34
C GLU A 166 23.14 -6.74 -1.92
N MET A 167 23.00 -7.27 -0.70
CA MET A 167 23.79 -8.41 -0.23
C MET A 167 23.60 -9.65 -1.10
N PHE A 168 22.35 -9.97 -1.46
CA PHE A 168 22.04 -11.07 -2.37
C PHE A 168 22.66 -10.86 -3.75
N ASN A 169 22.55 -9.66 -4.32
CA ASN A 169 23.12 -9.35 -5.62
C ASN A 169 24.65 -9.52 -5.62
N SER A 170 25.34 -8.98 -4.61
CA SER A 170 26.80 -9.11 -4.47
C SER A 170 27.23 -10.56 -4.24
N TRP A 171 26.52 -11.31 -3.40
CA TRP A 171 26.78 -12.73 -3.21
C TRP A 171 26.60 -13.50 -4.53
N TYR A 172 25.50 -13.26 -5.25
CA TYR A 172 25.23 -13.95 -6.51
C TYR A 172 26.31 -13.63 -7.56
N GLU A 173 26.69 -12.37 -7.73
CA GLU A 173 27.78 -11.96 -8.62
C GLU A 173 29.10 -12.66 -8.28
N CYS A 174 29.44 -12.79 -6.99
CA CYS A 174 30.60 -13.55 -6.54
C CYS A 174 30.52 -15.04 -6.95
N THR A 175 29.35 -15.68 -6.92
CA THR A 175 29.22 -17.08 -7.37
C THR A 175 29.49 -17.26 -8.87
N GLN A 176 29.38 -16.18 -9.65
CA GLN A 176 29.62 -16.18 -11.10
C GLN A 176 31.03 -15.72 -11.46
N ASP A 177 31.78 -15.16 -10.51
CA ASP A 177 33.12 -14.64 -10.70
C ASP A 177 34.18 -15.72 -10.36
N PRO A 178 35.02 -16.15 -11.31
CA PRO A 178 36.09 -17.11 -11.05
C PRO A 178 37.12 -16.66 -10.01
N ASP A 179 37.24 -15.35 -9.77
CA ASP A 179 38.20 -14.76 -8.84
C ASP A 179 37.63 -14.55 -7.42
N CYS A 180 36.35 -14.91 -7.19
CA CYS A 180 35.66 -14.77 -5.91
C CYS A 180 35.32 -16.14 -5.31
N ASP A 181 35.48 -16.33 -4.00
CA ASP A 181 35.02 -17.53 -3.31
C ASP A 181 33.87 -17.15 -2.36
N PRO A 182 32.60 -17.47 -2.71
CA PRO A 182 31.45 -17.06 -1.90
C PRO A 182 31.50 -17.62 -0.47
N ASN A 183 32.23 -18.72 -0.22
CA ASN A 183 32.36 -19.26 1.14
C ASN A 183 33.35 -18.47 2.01
N VAL A 184 34.26 -17.73 1.37
CA VAL A 184 35.28 -16.90 2.03
C VAL A 184 34.84 -15.44 2.09
N ASP A 185 34.32 -14.91 0.98
CA ASP A 185 33.90 -13.51 0.84
C ASP A 185 32.53 -13.24 1.48
N PHE A 186 31.65 -14.25 1.53
CA PHE A 186 30.31 -14.18 2.15
C PHE A 186 30.09 -15.33 3.15
N PRO A 187 30.91 -15.41 4.22
CA PRO A 187 30.90 -16.57 5.10
C PRO A 187 29.57 -16.69 5.86
N ASN A 188 28.95 -17.87 5.80
CA ASN A 188 27.64 -18.18 6.40
C ASN A 188 26.47 -17.34 5.87
N TYR A 189 26.58 -16.81 4.64
CA TYR A 189 25.44 -16.17 3.99
C TYR A 189 24.44 -17.21 3.50
N ASP A 190 23.18 -17.00 3.85
CA ASP A 190 22.04 -17.76 3.33
C ASP A 190 21.05 -16.78 2.69
N ILE A 191 20.44 -17.18 1.57
CA ILE A 191 19.46 -16.34 0.87
C ILE A 191 18.25 -16.09 1.80
N PRO A 192 17.90 -14.83 2.07
CA PRO A 192 16.75 -14.49 2.90
C PRO A 192 15.44 -15.09 2.38
N SER A 193 14.56 -15.48 3.30
CA SER A 193 13.23 -16.02 2.94
C SER A 193 12.40 -15.02 2.14
N SER A 194 12.54 -13.72 2.41
CA SER A 194 11.86 -12.63 1.69
C SER A 194 12.17 -12.62 0.18
N ILE A 195 13.38 -13.03 -0.21
CA ILE A 195 13.80 -13.21 -1.60
C ILE A 195 13.30 -14.57 -2.11
N LEU A 196 13.45 -15.64 -1.34
CA LEU A 196 13.03 -16.99 -1.76
C LEU A 196 11.51 -17.12 -1.99
N THR A 197 10.70 -16.39 -1.23
CA THR A 197 9.24 -16.47 -1.25
C THR A 197 8.58 -15.21 -1.79
N TRP A 198 9.33 -14.39 -2.54
CA TRP A 198 8.79 -13.17 -3.14
C TRP A 198 7.61 -13.50 -4.07
N PRO A 199 6.43 -12.86 -3.93
CA PRO A 199 5.23 -13.22 -4.67
C PRO A 199 5.22 -12.58 -6.07
N ALA A 200 6.29 -12.76 -6.84
CA ALA A 200 6.41 -12.19 -8.18
C ALA A 200 5.27 -12.63 -9.10
N HIS A 201 4.80 -13.87 -8.95
CA HIS A 201 3.87 -14.49 -9.88
C HIS A 201 2.55 -14.94 -9.29
N GLY A 202 1.49 -14.72 -10.07
CA GLY A 202 0.15 -15.23 -9.79
C GLY A 202 -0.05 -16.66 -10.28
N ASP A 203 -1.16 -17.25 -9.86
CA ASP A 203 -1.57 -18.59 -10.26
C ASP A 203 -2.35 -18.52 -11.59
N LEU A 204 -1.70 -18.94 -12.67
CA LEU A 204 -2.31 -19.00 -14.01
C LEU A 204 -3.47 -20.00 -14.09
N GLY A 205 -3.49 -21.03 -13.24
CA GLY A 205 -4.61 -21.97 -13.14
C GLY A 205 -5.89 -21.33 -12.60
N LYS A 206 -5.74 -20.21 -11.89
CA LYS A 206 -6.85 -19.36 -11.40
C LYS A 206 -7.04 -18.08 -12.22
N PHE A 207 -6.37 -17.98 -13.36
CA PHE A 207 -6.39 -16.80 -14.23
C PHE A 207 -5.92 -15.50 -13.53
N HIS A 208 -5.04 -15.59 -12.54
CA HIS A 208 -4.44 -14.39 -11.96
C HIS A 208 -3.47 -13.74 -12.96
N ASP A 209 -3.23 -12.43 -12.81
CA ASP A 209 -2.13 -11.78 -13.53
C ASP A 209 -0.81 -12.50 -13.24
N PHE A 210 -0.02 -12.72 -14.29
CA PHE A 210 1.25 -13.42 -14.15
C PHE A 210 2.28 -12.62 -13.36
N ASN A 211 2.26 -11.29 -13.41
CA ASN A 211 3.23 -10.43 -12.72
C ASN A 211 2.53 -9.64 -11.61
N LEU A 212 2.58 -10.15 -10.38
CA LEU A 212 1.94 -9.54 -9.21
C LEU A 212 2.86 -8.55 -8.50
N ALA A 213 4.16 -8.84 -8.41
CA ALA A 213 5.13 -8.00 -7.74
C ALA A 213 6.36 -7.76 -8.64
N PRO A 214 6.97 -6.57 -8.59
CA PRO A 214 8.11 -6.26 -9.45
C PRO A 214 9.34 -7.08 -9.03
N PHE A 215 10.07 -7.60 -10.02
CA PHE A 215 11.33 -8.30 -9.83
C PHE A 215 12.33 -7.94 -10.94
N TYR A 216 13.61 -8.02 -10.59
CA TYR A 216 14.70 -7.95 -11.53
C TYR A 216 14.92 -9.34 -12.10
N ASP A 217 14.66 -9.49 -13.40
CA ASP A 217 14.90 -10.70 -14.19
C ASP A 217 16.33 -10.62 -14.74
N ARG A 218 17.25 -11.41 -14.17
CA ARG A 218 18.66 -11.35 -14.54
C ARG A 218 18.84 -11.91 -15.96
N PRO A 219 19.48 -11.16 -16.86
CA PRO A 219 19.78 -11.66 -18.19
C PRO A 219 20.61 -12.96 -18.14
N GLY A 220 20.18 -13.96 -18.90
CA GLY A 220 20.88 -15.25 -19.01
C GLY A 220 20.45 -16.33 -18.03
N GLY A 221 19.43 -16.07 -17.19
CA GLY A 221 18.80 -17.09 -16.35
C GLY A 221 18.16 -18.23 -17.15
N ALA A 222 17.95 -19.38 -16.50
CA ALA A 222 17.34 -20.55 -17.11
C ALA A 222 15.85 -20.33 -17.48
N SER A 223 15.17 -19.42 -16.79
CA SER A 223 13.74 -19.13 -17.00
C SER A 223 13.47 -17.63 -17.23
N PRO A 224 13.81 -17.08 -18.41
CA PRO A 224 13.60 -15.66 -18.70
C PRO A 224 12.15 -15.23 -18.48
N GLY A 225 11.95 -14.12 -17.78
CA GLY A 225 10.64 -13.57 -17.42
C GLY A 225 9.93 -14.29 -16.28
N VAL A 226 10.57 -15.26 -15.62
CA VAL A 226 10.04 -15.97 -14.45
C VAL A 226 11.01 -15.84 -13.28
N TYR A 227 10.55 -15.20 -12.22
CA TYR A 227 11.29 -14.98 -10.99
C TYR A 227 11.87 -16.28 -10.44
N ASN A 228 13.20 -16.34 -10.44
CA ASN A 228 13.96 -17.44 -9.89
C ASN A 228 15.22 -16.94 -9.17
N PRO A 229 15.25 -16.94 -7.83
CA PRO A 229 16.45 -16.56 -7.06
C PRO A 229 17.69 -17.39 -7.39
N ALA A 230 17.54 -18.63 -7.89
CA ALA A 230 18.67 -19.44 -8.32
C ALA A 230 19.32 -18.93 -9.62
N ASP A 231 18.59 -18.15 -10.43
CA ASP A 231 19.10 -17.45 -11.61
C ASP A 231 19.61 -16.03 -11.25
N GLY A 232 19.58 -15.66 -9.97
CA GLY A 232 20.06 -14.36 -9.48
C GLY A 232 19.01 -13.25 -9.56
N ASP A 233 17.74 -13.61 -9.69
CA ASP A 233 16.61 -12.69 -9.66
C ASP A 233 16.33 -12.21 -8.23
N TYR A 234 15.82 -10.99 -8.10
CA TYR A 234 15.52 -10.40 -6.81
C TYR A 234 14.35 -9.39 -6.86
N PRO A 235 13.70 -9.09 -5.72
CA PRO A 235 12.69 -8.04 -5.60
C PRO A 235 13.25 -6.70 -6.09
N TRP A 236 12.61 -6.06 -7.06
CA TRP A 236 13.33 -5.10 -7.90
C TRP A 236 13.57 -3.72 -7.27
N TYR A 237 14.67 -3.60 -6.54
CA TYR A 237 15.29 -2.32 -6.20
C TYR A 237 16.19 -1.86 -7.35
N ASP A 238 16.14 -0.57 -7.67
CA ASP A 238 17.06 0.04 -8.64
C ASP A 238 18.43 0.27 -7.99
N LEU A 239 19.27 -0.77 -8.00
CA LEU A 239 20.57 -0.75 -7.33
C LEU A 239 21.57 0.19 -8.01
N ASN A 240 21.48 0.30 -9.34
CA ASN A 240 22.41 1.07 -10.17
C ASN A 240 21.91 2.49 -10.51
N ASN A 241 20.73 2.87 -10.03
CA ASN A 241 20.05 4.13 -10.38
C ASN A 241 19.86 4.30 -11.90
N GLU A 242 19.48 3.22 -12.58
CA GLU A 242 19.28 3.19 -14.03
C GLU A 242 17.89 3.70 -14.44
N ILE A 243 16.95 3.80 -13.50
CA ILE A 243 15.55 4.11 -13.77
C ILE A 243 15.28 5.60 -13.51
N ASP A 244 15.05 6.34 -14.60
CA ASP A 244 14.48 7.68 -14.51
C ASP A 244 12.96 7.60 -14.39
N CYS A 245 12.44 7.81 -13.18
CA CYS A 245 11.01 7.80 -12.87
C CYS A 245 10.18 8.86 -13.62
N ARG A 246 10.81 9.84 -14.29
CA ARG A 246 10.13 10.83 -15.12
C ARG A 246 9.77 10.31 -16.51
N THR A 247 10.55 9.36 -17.02
CA THR A 247 10.45 8.84 -18.39
C THR A 247 10.11 7.35 -18.42
N ASN A 248 10.45 6.62 -17.36
CA ASN A 248 10.16 5.21 -17.20
C ASN A 248 9.09 5.01 -16.11
N ARG A 249 7.98 4.37 -16.49
CA ARG A 249 6.87 4.03 -15.58
C ARG A 249 6.90 2.57 -15.13
N LYS A 250 7.98 1.85 -15.41
CA LYS A 250 8.14 0.48 -14.97
C LYS A 250 8.18 0.47 -13.44
N VAL A 251 7.33 -0.36 -12.83
CA VAL A 251 7.13 -0.39 -11.37
C VAL A 251 8.34 -1.06 -10.73
N THR A 252 8.94 -0.39 -9.74
CA THR A 252 10.03 -0.89 -8.92
C THR A 252 9.75 -0.68 -7.44
N LEU A 253 10.55 -1.32 -6.59
CA LEU A 253 10.58 -1.06 -5.16
C LEU A 253 11.41 0.20 -4.90
N TYR A 254 10.97 0.99 -3.92
CA TYR A 254 11.57 2.27 -3.57
C TYR A 254 11.96 2.30 -2.10
N GLY A 255 12.93 3.16 -1.77
CA GLY A 255 13.44 3.31 -0.42
C GLY A 255 14.28 2.11 0.03
N ASP A 256 14.56 2.06 1.33
CA ASP A 256 15.38 1.01 1.95
C ASP A 256 14.53 -0.16 2.48
N TYR A 257 13.21 0.03 2.49
CA TYR A 257 12.21 -0.85 3.09
C TYR A 257 10.89 -0.68 2.34
N ASN A 258 10.22 -1.77 1.95
CA ASN A 258 8.92 -1.74 1.27
C ASN A 258 7.75 -2.19 2.17
#